data_AF-A0A7V9S872-F1
#
_entry.id   AF-A0A7V9S872-F1
#
_cell.length_a   1.000
_cell.length_b   1.000
_cell.length_c   1.000
_cell.angle_alpha   90.00
_cell.angle_beta   90.00
_cell.angle_gamma   90.00
#
_symmetry.space_group_name_H-M   'P 1'
#
loop_
_entity.id
_entity.type
_entity.pdbx_description
1 polymer ?
#
loop_
_entity_poly.entity_id
_entity_poly.type
_entity_poly.pdbx_seq_one_letter_code
_entity_poly.pdbx_strand_id
1 'polypeptide(L)'
;MIRRGLIAIAVVLLLSACSRGATYHIPLPEVRRILLATGLPPFVFGTNDPAWKVQGDDDGVTWTIHQDGAEIFHYTAHLKPVDAGNTQVDVELVGNANAPTGNAAKGMADHPEIRDMYIVAIKERIASALEHRDFQIARVYPALGVATLENMGALRKSADAAAAASERMDRENIEKAYRDEAAGH
;
A
#
# COMPACT_ATOMS: atom_id res chain seq x y z
N MET A 1 25.87 31.21 -49.66
CA MET A 1 24.86 30.38 -48.96
C MET A 1 25.59 29.26 -48.23
N ILE A 2 25.50 29.20 -46.90
CA ILE A 2 25.53 28.00 -46.03
C ILE A 2 25.31 28.56 -44.60
N ARG A 3 24.10 28.38 -44.07
CA ARG A 3 23.72 28.71 -42.68
C ARG A 3 24.15 27.53 -41.80
N ARG A 4 25.10 27.74 -40.89
CA ARG A 4 25.44 26.79 -39.82
C ARG A 4 24.70 27.21 -38.56
N GLY A 5 23.55 26.58 -38.31
CA GLY A 5 22.85 26.64 -37.03
C GLY A 5 23.47 25.61 -36.09
N LEU A 6 24.15 26.09 -35.05
CA LEU A 6 24.56 25.26 -33.92
C LEU A 6 23.47 25.35 -32.85
N ILE A 7 22.68 24.29 -32.77
CA ILE A 7 21.72 24.02 -31.70
C ILE A 7 22.54 23.53 -30.50
N ALA A 8 22.65 24.35 -29.46
CA ALA A 8 23.16 23.93 -28.16
C ALA A 8 21.95 23.63 -27.26
N ILE A 9 21.48 22.38 -27.28
CA ILE A 9 20.55 21.86 -26.27
C ILE A 9 21.42 21.51 -25.06
N ALA A 10 21.48 22.41 -24.09
CA ALA A 10 22.07 22.14 -22.79
C ALA A 10 21.13 21.20 -22.02
N VAL A 11 21.53 19.94 -21.94
CA VAL A 11 20.97 18.93 -21.05
C VAL A 11 21.26 19.36 -19.61
N VAL A 12 20.28 19.98 -18.96
CA VAL A 12 20.25 20.21 -17.51
C VAL A 12 19.12 19.37 -16.92
N LEU A 13 19.35 18.07 -16.84
CA LEU A 13 18.51 17.15 -16.08
C LEU A 13 19.47 16.13 -15.49
N LEU A 14 19.83 16.27 -14.21
CA LEU A 14 20.32 15.21 -13.32
C LEU A 14 20.87 15.79 -12.00
N LEU A 15 20.06 16.57 -11.26
CA LEU A 15 20.31 16.85 -9.83
C LEU A 15 18.99 17.08 -9.10
N SER A 16 18.21 16.01 -8.89
CA SER A 16 17.13 15.99 -7.89
C SER A 16 17.10 14.65 -7.14
N ALA A 17 18.27 14.18 -6.71
CA ALA A 17 18.41 13.06 -5.80
C ALA A 17 18.54 13.57 -4.35
N CYS A 18 17.40 13.85 -3.71
CA CYS A 18 17.13 13.78 -2.25
C CYS A 18 15.87 14.56 -1.85
N SER A 19 14.75 14.39 -2.57
CA SER A 19 13.46 14.82 -2.07
C SER A 19 12.58 13.58 -1.85
N ARG A 20 12.20 13.33 -0.59
CA ARG A 20 11.43 12.13 -0.18
C ARG A 20 10.05 12.06 -0.84
N GLY A 21 9.51 13.22 -1.24
CA GLY A 21 8.25 13.40 -1.95
C GLY A 21 8.39 13.93 -3.39
N ALA A 22 7.31 13.75 -4.17
CA ALA A 22 7.17 14.21 -5.55
C ALA A 22 6.58 15.62 -5.60
N THR A 23 7.04 16.45 -6.54
CA THR A 23 6.54 17.82 -6.74
C THR A 23 5.58 17.87 -7.91
N TYR A 24 4.41 18.48 -7.70
CA TYR A 24 3.38 18.66 -8.71
C TYR A 24 3.19 20.14 -8.99
N HIS A 25 2.99 20.49 -10.26
CA HIS A 25 2.71 21.86 -10.70
C HIS A 25 1.24 22.24 -10.45
N ILE A 26 0.84 22.16 -9.19
CA ILE A 26 -0.50 22.43 -8.68
C ILE A 26 -0.36 23.18 -7.34
N PRO A 27 -1.10 24.27 -7.12
CA PRO A 27 -1.05 25.02 -5.86
C PRO A 27 -1.62 24.18 -4.70
N LEU A 28 -1.09 24.39 -3.49
CA LEU A 28 -1.41 23.58 -2.30
C LEU A 28 -2.92 23.46 -2.01
N PRO A 29 -3.73 24.54 -2.08
CA PRO A 29 -5.17 24.42 -1.86
C PRO A 29 -5.85 23.48 -2.84
N GLU A 30 -5.38 23.44 -4.09
CA GLU A 30 -5.93 22.57 -5.11
C GLU A 30 -5.49 21.12 -4.93
N VAL A 31 -4.20 20.87 -4.62
CA VAL A 31 -3.73 19.52 -4.25
C VAL A 31 -4.55 18.97 -3.08
N ARG A 32 -4.70 19.75 -2.00
CA ARG A 32 -5.50 19.36 -0.83
C ARG A 32 -6.94 19.01 -1.22
N ARG A 33 -7.59 19.85 -2.01
CA ARG A 33 -8.96 19.63 -2.50
C ARG A 33 -9.07 18.34 -3.31
N ILE A 34 -8.14 18.09 -4.24
CA ILE A 34 -8.13 16.87 -5.06
C ILE A 34 -7.94 15.63 -4.18
N LEU A 35 -7.00 15.68 -3.23
CA LEU A 35 -6.71 14.55 -2.35
C LEU A 35 -7.86 14.23 -1.38
N LEU A 36 -8.54 15.24 -0.83
CA LEU A 36 -9.73 15.04 -0.01
C LEU A 36 -10.88 14.35 -0.77
N ALA A 37 -10.96 14.55 -2.09
CA ALA A 37 -11.91 13.86 -2.96
C ALA A 37 -11.39 12.51 -3.48
N THR A 38 -10.13 12.18 -3.23
CA THR A 38 -9.48 10.95 -3.72
C THR A 38 -9.71 9.82 -2.73
N GLY A 39 -10.34 8.75 -3.19
CA GLY A 39 -10.44 7.50 -2.42
C GLY A 39 -9.15 6.65 -2.45
N LEU A 40 -9.18 5.54 -1.71
CA LEU A 40 -8.07 4.59 -1.62
C LEU A 40 -7.66 3.99 -2.99
N PRO A 41 -6.42 3.44 -3.10
CA PRO A 41 -5.98 2.75 -4.30
C PRO A 41 -6.86 1.53 -4.57
N PRO A 42 -7.30 1.32 -5.83
CA PRO A 42 -8.10 0.16 -6.17
C PRO A 42 -7.24 -1.12 -6.13
N PHE A 43 -7.87 -2.27 -5.85
CA PHE A 43 -7.29 -3.63 -5.90
C PHE A 43 -6.24 -4.00 -4.82
N VAL A 44 -5.70 -3.04 -4.07
CA VAL A 44 -4.64 -3.33 -3.08
C VAL A 44 -5.17 -4.07 -1.84
N PHE A 45 -6.47 -3.95 -1.56
CA PHE A 45 -7.14 -4.62 -0.44
C PHE A 45 -7.79 -5.96 -0.82
N GLY A 46 -7.56 -6.46 -2.04
CA GLY A 46 -8.13 -7.71 -2.53
C GLY A 46 -9.66 -7.64 -2.58
N THR A 47 -10.32 -8.67 -2.05
CA THR A 47 -11.79 -8.76 -1.95
C THR A 47 -12.36 -8.02 -0.74
N ASN A 48 -11.51 -7.55 0.16
CA ASN A 48 -11.95 -6.79 1.31
C ASN A 48 -12.14 -5.32 0.88
N ASP A 49 -13.33 -4.78 1.13
CA ASP A 49 -13.60 -3.35 0.97
C ASP A 49 -13.60 -2.71 2.37
N PRO A 50 -12.42 -2.30 2.87
CA PRO A 50 -12.33 -1.80 4.23
C PRO A 50 -13.07 -0.47 4.35
N ALA A 51 -13.72 -0.24 5.49
CA ALA A 51 -14.24 1.08 5.80
C ALA A 51 -13.06 2.05 5.93
N TRP A 52 -13.19 3.25 5.36
CA TRP A 52 -12.16 4.27 5.47
C TRP A 52 -12.74 5.66 5.67
N LYS A 53 -11.93 6.55 6.22
CA LYS A 53 -12.23 7.96 6.40
C LYS A 53 -11.09 8.79 5.82
N VAL A 54 -11.41 9.95 5.27
CA VAL A 54 -10.41 10.92 4.82
C VAL A 54 -10.62 12.23 5.58
N GLN A 55 -9.52 12.83 6.00
CA GLN A 55 -9.50 14.11 6.72
C GLN A 55 -8.35 14.96 6.20
N GLY A 56 -8.50 16.28 6.27
CA GLY A 56 -7.43 17.22 5.93
C GLY A 56 -7.18 18.13 7.12
N ASP A 57 -5.91 18.39 7.39
CA ASP A 57 -5.42 19.29 8.42
C ASP A 57 -4.40 20.27 7.81
N ASP A 58 -3.71 21.07 8.60
CA ASP A 58 -2.72 22.02 8.04
C ASP A 58 -1.52 21.29 7.40
N ASP A 59 -1.16 20.11 7.89
CA ASP A 59 0.03 19.35 7.50
C ASP A 59 -0.20 18.46 6.27
N GLY A 60 -1.45 18.09 5.97
CA GLY A 60 -1.74 17.25 4.82
C GLY A 60 -3.13 16.65 4.74
N VAL A 61 -3.21 15.50 4.09
CA VAL A 61 -4.43 14.69 3.95
C VAL A 61 -4.17 13.28 4.47
N THR A 62 -5.03 12.83 5.37
CA THR A 62 -4.91 11.54 6.06
C THR A 62 -6.07 10.63 5.68
N TRP A 63 -5.77 9.41 5.24
CA TRP A 63 -6.73 8.34 5.03
C TRP A 63 -6.58 7.30 6.13
N THR A 64 -7.62 7.10 6.94
CA THR A 64 -7.63 6.13 8.03
C THR A 64 -8.46 4.90 7.64
N ILE A 65 -7.82 3.73 7.65
CA ILE A 65 -8.41 2.46 7.24
C ILE A 65 -8.87 1.71 8.49
N HIS A 66 -10.11 1.24 8.47
CA HIS A 66 -10.74 0.50 9.55
C HIS A 66 -11.14 -0.90 9.09
N GLN A 67 -11.06 -1.85 10.02
CA GLN A 67 -11.63 -3.19 9.89
C GLN A 67 -12.37 -3.51 11.20
N ASP A 68 -13.58 -4.03 11.08
CA ASP A 68 -14.45 -4.37 12.21
C ASP A 68 -14.64 -3.22 13.23
N GLY A 69 -14.68 -1.98 12.72
CA GLY A 69 -14.88 -0.77 13.52
C GLY A 69 -13.63 -0.20 14.20
N ALA A 70 -12.47 -0.85 14.07
CA ALA A 70 -11.20 -0.38 14.63
C ALA A 70 -10.21 0.02 13.53
N GLU A 71 -9.40 1.04 13.80
CA GLU A 71 -8.32 1.46 12.92
C GLU A 71 -7.24 0.38 12.80
N ILE A 72 -6.84 0.09 11.56
CA ILE A 72 -5.74 -0.84 11.27
C ILE A 72 -4.47 -0.06 10.93
N PHE A 73 -4.58 0.96 10.09
CA PHE A 73 -3.50 1.86 9.73
C PHE A 73 -4.04 3.13 9.06
N HIS A 74 -3.18 4.13 8.91
CA HIS A 74 -3.48 5.32 8.12
C HIS A 74 -2.33 5.70 7.19
N TYR A 75 -2.70 6.33 6.06
CA TYR A 75 -1.77 7.02 5.19
C TYR A 75 -1.84 8.51 5.46
N THR A 76 -0.70 9.19 5.50
CA THR A 76 -0.64 10.65 5.56
C THR A 76 0.12 11.16 4.34
N ALA A 77 -0.56 11.93 3.50
CA ALA A 77 0.08 12.72 2.45
C ALA A 77 0.46 14.09 3.00
N HIS A 78 1.73 14.26 3.34
CA HIS A 78 2.31 15.51 3.81
C HIS A 78 2.43 16.51 2.65
N LEU A 79 1.82 17.68 2.79
CA LEU A 79 1.74 18.69 1.74
C LEU A 79 2.61 19.89 2.07
N LYS A 80 3.63 20.16 1.25
CA LYS A 80 4.54 21.29 1.43
C LYS A 80 4.52 22.20 0.20
N PRO A 81 4.19 23.50 0.34
CA PRO A 81 4.31 24.43 -0.77
C PRO A 81 5.80 24.63 -1.10
N VAL A 82 6.14 24.48 -2.38
CA VAL A 82 7.48 24.81 -2.90
C VAL A 82 7.50 26.28 -3.33
N ASP A 83 6.46 26.70 -4.03
CA ASP A 83 6.15 28.09 -4.39
C ASP A 83 4.62 28.24 -4.61
N ALA A 84 4.17 29.34 -5.20
CA ALA A 84 2.76 29.63 -5.41
C ALA A 84 2.02 28.63 -6.33
N GLY A 85 2.74 27.96 -7.24
CA GLY A 85 2.18 27.03 -8.22
C GLY A 85 2.62 25.58 -8.04
N ASN A 86 3.53 25.29 -7.10
CA ASN A 86 4.12 23.98 -6.93
C ASN A 86 3.96 23.45 -5.50
N THR A 87 3.52 22.21 -5.37
CA THR A 87 3.36 21.51 -4.10
C THR A 87 4.14 20.21 -4.10
N GLN A 88 4.94 19.99 -3.08
CA GLN A 88 5.57 18.72 -2.80
C GLN A 88 4.63 17.85 -1.96
N VAL A 89 4.50 16.59 -2.35
CA VAL A 89 3.72 15.56 -1.66
C VAL A 89 4.65 14.43 -1.24
N ASP A 90 4.75 14.20 0.07
CA ASP A 90 5.38 12.99 0.63
C ASP A 90 4.32 12.11 1.28
N VAL A 91 4.57 10.81 1.36
CA VAL A 91 3.59 9.85 1.89
C VAL A 91 4.21 9.02 2.99
N GLU A 92 3.49 8.94 4.10
CA GLU A 92 3.76 8.06 5.22
C GLU A 92 2.63 7.04 5.38
N LEU A 93 2.98 5.86 5.89
CA LEU A 93 2.06 4.81 6.29
C LEU A 93 2.39 4.41 7.73
N VAL A 94 1.41 4.51 8.62
CA VAL A 94 1.54 4.17 10.03
C VAL A 94 0.51 3.11 10.40
N GLY A 95 0.98 1.97 10.93
CA GLY A 95 0.14 0.92 11.47
C GLY A 95 -0.36 1.23 12.88
N ASN A 96 -1.55 0.74 13.23
CA ASN A 96 -2.06 0.78 14.59
C ASN A 96 -1.49 -0.40 15.40
N ALA A 97 -0.87 -0.11 16.54
CA ALA A 97 -0.31 -1.13 17.42
C ALA A 97 -1.37 -1.98 18.13
N ASN A 98 -2.61 -1.48 18.21
CA ASN A 98 -3.74 -2.09 18.91
C ASN A 98 -4.84 -2.57 17.94
N ALA A 99 -4.50 -2.88 16.69
CA ALA A 99 -5.49 -3.34 15.72
C ALA A 99 -6.09 -4.71 16.15
N PRO A 100 -7.36 -5.01 15.83
CA PRO A 100 -8.01 -6.27 16.22
C PRO A 100 -7.31 -7.53 15.71
N THR A 101 -6.66 -7.41 14.55
CA THR A 101 -5.90 -8.49 13.90
C THR A 101 -4.47 -8.62 14.45
N GLY A 102 -4.09 -7.81 15.43
CA GLY A 102 -2.77 -7.80 16.07
C GLY A 102 -2.06 -6.45 15.93
N ASN A 103 -0.76 -6.43 16.26
CA ASN A 103 0.04 -5.21 16.17
C ASN A 103 0.43 -4.92 14.71
N ALA A 104 -0.42 -4.19 13.99
CA ALA A 104 -0.19 -3.85 12.57
C ALA A 104 1.08 -3.01 12.38
N ALA A 105 1.43 -2.14 13.34
CA ALA A 105 2.68 -1.38 13.33
C ALA A 105 3.90 -2.30 13.32
N LYS A 106 3.91 -3.30 14.19
CA LYS A 106 4.95 -4.34 14.22
C LYS A 106 4.95 -5.16 12.94
N GLY A 107 3.78 -5.56 12.43
CA GLY A 107 3.67 -6.29 11.17
C GLY A 107 4.33 -5.54 10.01
N MET A 108 4.08 -4.23 9.87
CA MET A 108 4.71 -3.40 8.83
C MET A 108 6.21 -3.16 9.05
N ALA A 109 6.67 -3.17 10.31
CA ALA A 109 8.09 -3.06 10.63
C ALA A 109 8.85 -4.36 10.35
N ASP A 110 8.23 -5.51 10.64
CA ASP A 110 8.79 -6.84 10.40
C ASP A 110 8.74 -7.22 8.90
N HIS A 111 7.77 -6.65 8.15
CA HIS A 111 7.56 -6.89 6.71
C HIS A 111 7.58 -5.58 5.90
N PRO A 112 8.75 -4.92 5.78
CA PRO A 112 8.87 -3.64 5.09
C PRO A 112 8.45 -3.70 3.62
N GLU A 113 8.56 -4.84 2.95
CA GLU A 113 8.14 -5.04 1.57
C GLU A 113 6.62 -4.90 1.38
N ILE A 114 5.83 -5.36 2.36
CA ILE A 114 4.37 -5.20 2.36
C ILE A 114 4.03 -3.72 2.56
N ARG A 115 4.68 -3.06 3.53
CA ARG A 115 4.53 -1.62 3.78
C ARG A 115 4.86 -0.82 2.52
N ASP A 116 5.98 -1.13 1.87
CA ASP A 116 6.48 -0.40 0.72
C ASP A 116 5.57 -0.61 -0.50
N MET A 117 5.00 -1.81 -0.69
CA MET A 117 3.94 -2.05 -1.69
C MET A 117 2.72 -1.14 -1.47
N TYR A 118 2.23 -1.05 -0.23
CA TYR A 118 1.12 -0.15 0.11
C TYR A 118 1.46 1.33 -0.17
N ILE A 119 2.68 1.77 0.21
CA ILE A 119 3.18 3.12 -0.06
C ILE A 119 3.25 3.39 -1.56
N VAL A 120 3.77 2.47 -2.36
CA VAL A 120 3.84 2.61 -3.82
C VAL A 120 2.44 2.74 -4.42
N ALA A 121 1.48 1.95 -3.96
CA ALA A 121 0.13 1.99 -4.50
C ALA A 121 -0.61 3.30 -4.16
N ILE A 122 -0.48 3.82 -2.93
CA ILE A 122 -1.07 5.12 -2.59
C ILE A 122 -0.36 6.28 -3.30
N LYS A 123 0.97 6.21 -3.50
CA LYS A 123 1.70 7.20 -4.30
C LYS A 123 1.20 7.22 -5.74
N GLU A 124 0.95 6.05 -6.34
CA GLU A 124 0.38 5.96 -7.68
C GLU A 124 -1.06 6.49 -7.73
N ARG A 125 -1.86 6.24 -6.69
CA ARG A 125 -3.22 6.79 -6.58
C ARG A 125 -3.22 8.31 -6.52
N ILE A 126 -2.34 8.89 -5.70
CA ILE A 126 -2.14 10.33 -5.59
C ILE A 126 -1.66 10.92 -6.93
N ALA A 127 -0.61 10.34 -7.52
CA ALA A 127 -0.08 10.81 -8.79
C ALA A 127 -1.15 10.78 -9.89
N SER A 128 -1.93 9.69 -9.98
CA SER A 128 -3.00 9.56 -10.96
C SER A 128 -4.08 10.62 -10.80
N ALA A 129 -4.48 10.92 -9.55
CA ALA A 129 -5.48 11.94 -9.26
C ALA A 129 -4.99 13.36 -9.60
N LEU A 130 -3.75 13.68 -9.26
CA LEU A 130 -3.15 14.99 -9.52
C LEU A 130 -2.79 15.20 -11.00
N GLU A 131 -2.41 14.13 -11.71
CA GLU A 131 -2.07 14.18 -13.14
C GLU A 131 -3.28 13.95 -14.06
N HIS A 132 -4.49 13.83 -13.50
CA HIS A 132 -5.73 13.58 -14.24
C HIS A 132 -5.67 12.36 -15.18
N ARG A 133 -5.06 11.28 -14.71
CA ARG A 133 -4.92 10.03 -15.45
C ARG A 133 -5.49 8.84 -14.69
N ASP A 134 -5.72 7.76 -15.40
CA ASP A 134 -6.13 6.50 -14.78
C ASP A 134 -5.01 5.92 -13.91
N PHE A 135 -5.43 5.16 -12.89
CA PHE A 135 -4.53 4.40 -12.02
C PHE A 135 -3.82 3.31 -12.82
N GLN A 136 -2.49 3.33 -12.84
CA GLN A 136 -1.69 2.37 -13.59
C GLN A 136 -1.15 1.29 -12.65
N ILE A 137 -1.89 0.19 -12.53
CA ILE A 137 -1.48 -0.97 -11.71
C ILE A 137 -0.09 -1.52 -12.07
N ALA A 138 0.33 -1.36 -13.33
CA ALA A 138 1.66 -1.73 -13.80
C ALA A 138 2.81 -1.06 -13.01
N ARG A 139 2.57 0.13 -12.44
CA ARG A 139 3.54 0.85 -11.59
C ARG A 139 3.65 0.26 -10.18
N VAL A 140 2.65 -0.51 -9.76
CA VAL A 140 2.63 -1.19 -8.45
C VAL A 140 3.22 -2.60 -8.54
N TYR A 141 3.14 -3.26 -9.71
CA TYR A 141 3.56 -4.65 -9.88
C TYR A 141 4.97 -4.99 -9.41
N PRO A 142 6.02 -4.16 -9.61
CA PRO A 142 7.34 -4.48 -9.07
C PRO A 142 7.34 -4.63 -7.54
N ALA A 143 6.67 -3.72 -6.83
CA ALA A 143 6.58 -3.77 -5.37
C ALA A 143 5.71 -4.94 -4.89
N LEU A 144 4.60 -5.21 -5.59
CA LEU A 144 3.76 -6.39 -5.34
C LEU A 144 4.54 -7.69 -5.55
N GLY A 145 5.38 -7.76 -6.59
CA GLY A 145 6.21 -8.93 -6.89
C GLY A 145 7.23 -9.20 -5.79
N VAL A 146 7.93 -8.15 -5.31
CA VAL A 146 8.85 -8.26 -4.17
C VAL A 146 8.11 -8.69 -2.91
N ALA A 147 6.99 -8.04 -2.58
CA ALA A 147 6.18 -8.42 -1.42
C ALA A 147 5.70 -9.87 -1.50
N THR A 148 5.31 -10.34 -2.68
CA THR A 148 4.90 -11.73 -2.91
C THR A 148 6.05 -12.70 -2.68
N LEU A 149 7.21 -12.48 -3.31
CA LEU A 149 8.37 -13.37 -3.24
C LEU A 149 8.88 -13.55 -1.81
N GLU A 150 9.02 -12.46 -1.05
CA GLU A 150 9.49 -12.51 0.33
C GLU A 150 8.49 -13.22 1.26
N ASN A 151 7.19 -13.12 0.96
CA ASN A 151 6.15 -13.79 1.73
C ASN A 151 5.88 -15.25 1.29
N MET A 152 6.46 -15.73 0.18
CA MET A 152 6.30 -17.12 -0.27
C MET A 152 6.76 -18.13 0.78
N GLY A 153 7.80 -17.81 1.55
CA GLY A 153 8.26 -18.69 2.64
C GLY A 153 7.23 -18.86 3.74
N ALA A 154 6.51 -17.78 4.10
CA ALA A 154 5.42 -17.84 5.07
C ALA A 154 4.20 -18.58 4.52
N LEU A 155 3.86 -18.36 3.24
CA LEU A 155 2.78 -19.08 2.54
C LEU A 155 3.04 -20.58 2.46
N ARG A 156 4.29 -20.99 2.23
CA ARG A 156 4.66 -22.41 2.22
C ARG A 156 4.51 -23.03 3.61
N LYS A 157 4.98 -22.34 4.66
CA LYS A 157 4.82 -22.81 6.04
C LYS A 157 3.37 -22.92 6.47
N SER A 158 2.51 -21.99 6.07
CA SER A 158 1.08 -22.05 6.39
C SER A 158 0.37 -23.19 5.64
N ALA A 159 0.72 -23.44 4.38
CA ALA A 159 0.22 -24.57 3.62
C ALA A 159 0.64 -25.92 4.24
N ASP A 160 1.93 -26.06 4.59
CA ASP A 160 2.45 -27.27 5.25
C ASP A 160 1.76 -27.51 6.61
N ALA A 161 1.55 -26.45 7.39
CA ALA A 161 0.85 -26.53 8.68
C ALA A 161 -0.63 -26.91 8.53
N ALA A 162 -1.32 -26.35 7.52
CA ALA A 162 -2.72 -26.68 7.21
C ALA A 162 -2.86 -28.14 6.75
N ALA A 163 -1.94 -28.63 5.90
CA ALA A 163 -1.89 -30.03 5.50
C ALA A 163 -1.68 -30.95 6.71
N ALA A 164 -0.72 -30.63 7.58
CA ALA A 164 -0.47 -31.41 8.79
C ALA A 164 -1.65 -31.40 9.78
N ALA A 165 -2.40 -30.31 9.88
CA ALA A 165 -3.62 -30.23 10.67
C ALA A 165 -4.75 -31.09 10.07
N SER A 166 -4.92 -31.06 8.75
CA SER A 166 -5.89 -31.93 8.04
C SER A 166 -5.60 -33.40 8.28
N GLU A 167 -4.35 -33.83 8.12
CA GLU A 167 -3.94 -35.23 8.37
C GLU A 167 -4.20 -35.67 9.81
N ARG A 168 -4.06 -34.76 10.79
CA ARG A 168 -4.40 -35.06 12.20
C ARG A 168 -5.90 -35.27 12.37
N MET A 169 -6.72 -34.38 11.82
CA MET A 169 -8.18 -34.53 11.87
C MET A 169 -8.64 -35.81 11.18
N ASP A 170 -8.04 -36.17 10.04
CA ASP A 170 -8.36 -37.40 9.32
C ASP A 170 -8.01 -38.64 10.17
N ARG A 171 -6.83 -38.65 10.82
CA ARG A 171 -6.48 -39.72 11.76
C ARG A 171 -7.44 -39.80 12.94
N GLU A 172 -7.77 -38.67 13.56
CA GLU A 172 -8.71 -38.63 14.70
C GLU A 172 -10.11 -39.12 14.31
N ASN A 173 -10.59 -38.77 13.11
CA ASN A 173 -11.86 -39.23 12.57
C ASN A 173 -11.84 -40.74 12.28
N ILE A 174 -10.75 -41.26 11.72
CA ILE A 174 -10.56 -42.69 11.47
C ILE A 174 -10.49 -43.47 12.80
N GLU A 175 -9.71 -43.00 13.77
CA GLU A 175 -9.63 -43.61 15.10
C GLU A 175 -10.97 -43.59 15.84
N LYS A 176 -11.73 -42.51 15.70
CA LYS A 176 -13.09 -42.42 16.23
C LYS A 176 -14.02 -43.44 15.56
N ALA A 177 -14.01 -43.52 14.24
CA ALA A 177 -14.81 -44.50 13.50
C ALA A 177 -14.49 -45.94 13.93
N TYR A 178 -13.20 -46.29 14.08
CA TYR A 178 -12.80 -47.61 14.58
C TYR A 178 -13.22 -47.88 16.03
N ARG A 179 -13.19 -46.87 16.90
CA ARG A 179 -13.68 -47.00 18.29
C ARG A 179 -15.19 -47.21 18.33
N ASP A 180 -15.93 -46.49 17.50
CA ASP A 180 -17.40 -46.58 17.43
C ASP A 180 -17.82 -47.96 16.86
N GLU A 181 -17.13 -48.45 15.81
CA GLU A 181 -17.33 -49.81 15.27
C GLU A 181 -16.99 -50.91 16.30
N ALA A 182 -15.90 -50.75 17.06
CA ALA A 182 -15.52 -51.71 18.10
C ALA A 182 -16.46 -51.70 19.32
N ALA A 183 -17.18 -50.60 19.56
CA ALA A 183 -18.19 -50.47 20.62
C ALA A 183 -19.58 -51.00 20.21
N GLY A 184 -19.76 -51.41 18.95
CA GLY A 184 -21.00 -52.06 18.47
C GLY A 184 -22.16 -51.09 18.20
N HIS A 185 -21.85 -49.82 17.90
CA HIS A 185 -22.81 -48.86 17.35
C HIS A 185 -22.72 -48.78 15.83
#